data_AF-A0A7C6B2V1-F1
#
_entry.id   AF-A0A7C6B2V1-F1
#
_cell.length_a   1.000
_cell.length_b   1.000
_cell.length_c   1.000
_cell.angle_alpha   90.00
_cell.angle_beta   90.00
_cell.angle_gamma   90.00
#
_symmetry.space_group_name_H-M   'P 1'
#
loop_
_entity.id
_entity.type
_entity.pdbx_description
1 polymer ?
#
loop_
_entity_poly.entity_id
_entity_poly.type
_entity_poly.pdbx_seq_one_letter_code
_entity_poly.pdbx_strand_id
1 'polypeptide(L)'
;MGVLGALMRVYSYLFHVVVSLLMLVIALVSWLSGAHALNLLLLPWQGAALRWALLVFGLAGLVIVWLATRQTLHVLFLAWSALVLLALVRGFFFGWVHYLRGPYPISWALGLTLAALVALAGGWLQYRQSRRVGY
;
A
#
# COMPACT_ATOMS: atom_id res chain seq x y z
N MET A 1 16.93 19.43 5.83
CA MET A 1 16.33 18.12 6.13
C MET A 1 17.26 17.38 7.06
N GLY A 2 16.79 16.86 8.20
CA GLY A 2 17.61 15.91 8.97
C GLY A 2 17.73 14.58 8.21
N VAL A 3 18.84 13.87 8.40
CA VAL A 3 19.12 12.55 7.77
C VAL A 3 17.95 11.57 7.96
N LEU A 4 17.36 11.57 9.15
CA LEU A 4 16.19 10.74 9.48
C LEU A 4 14.98 11.01 8.58
N GLY A 5 14.68 12.28 8.27
CA GLY A 5 13.54 12.65 7.43
C GLY A 5 13.73 12.24 5.97
N ALA A 6 14.98 12.27 5.47
CA ALA A 6 15.31 11.77 4.15
C ALA A 6 15.16 10.24 4.09
N LEU A 7 15.64 9.53 5.11
CA LEU A 7 15.55 8.07 5.21
C LEU A 7 14.09 7.59 5.25
N MET A 8 13.26 8.20 6.10
CA MET A 8 11.83 7.85 6.19
C MET A 8 11.10 8.08 4.87
N ARG A 9 11.48 9.12 4.10
CA ARG A 9 10.89 9.39 2.78
C ARG A 9 11.26 8.31 1.77
N VAL A 10 12.54 7.97 1.66
CA VAL A 10 13.01 6.92 0.76
C VAL A 10 12.36 5.59 1.11
N TYR A 11 12.30 5.24 2.39
CA TYR A 11 11.60 4.05 2.88
C TYR A 11 10.13 4.05 2.45
N SER A 12 9.41 5.17 2.65
CA SER A 12 8.00 5.27 2.30
C SER A 12 7.76 5.08 0.80
N TYR A 13 8.62 5.66 -0.04
CA TYR A 13 8.52 5.47 -1.49
C TYR A 13 8.81 4.03 -1.89
N LEU A 14 9.89 3.44 -1.38
CA LEU A 14 10.26 2.07 -1.68
C LEU A 14 9.16 1.10 -1.28
N PHE A 15 8.60 1.25 -0.09
CA PHE A 15 7.48 0.43 0.39
C PHE A 15 6.29 0.49 -0.57
N HIS A 16 5.85 1.69 -0.96
CA HIS A 16 4.70 1.83 -1.86
C HIS A 16 4.99 1.36 -3.29
N VAL A 17 6.21 1.51 -3.80
CA VAL A 17 6.62 0.90 -5.08
C VAL A 17 6.52 -0.61 -5.00
N VAL A 18 7.08 -1.24 -3.95
CA VAL A 18 7.05 -2.69 -3.76
C VAL A 18 5.61 -3.19 -3.66
N VAL A 19 4.76 -2.55 -2.84
CA VAL A 19 3.33 -2.90 -2.71
C VAL A 19 2.62 -2.78 -4.06
N SER A 20 2.84 -1.70 -4.79
CA SER A 20 2.20 -1.46 -6.09
C SER A 20 2.63 -2.49 -7.13
N LEU A 21 3.94 -2.80 -7.19
CA LEU A 21 4.47 -3.85 -8.06
C LEU A 21 3.90 -5.22 -7.70
N LEU A 22 3.79 -5.55 -6.41
CA LEU A 22 3.19 -6.80 -5.95
C LEU A 22 1.74 -6.93 -6.43
N MET A 23 0.95 -5.86 -6.31
CA MET A 23 -0.43 -5.83 -6.79
C MET A 23 -0.50 -6.08 -8.31
N LEU A 24 0.36 -5.44 -9.09
CA LEU A 24 0.44 -5.65 -10.54
C LEU A 24 0.86 -7.07 -10.90
N VAL A 25 1.88 -7.61 -10.24
CA VAL A 25 2.36 -8.98 -10.47
C VAL A 25 1.24 -9.97 -10.18
N ILE A 26 0.53 -9.84 -9.06
CA ILE A 26 -0.59 -10.74 -8.72
C ILE A 26 -1.71 -10.64 -9.79
N ALA A 27 -2.05 -9.42 -10.23
CA ALA A 27 -3.07 -9.23 -11.26
C ALA A 27 -2.67 -9.87 -12.60
N LEU A 28 -1.43 -9.62 -13.05
CA LEU A 28 -0.90 -10.14 -14.31
C LEU A 28 -0.76 -11.66 -14.28
N VAL A 29 -0.17 -12.23 -13.22
CA VAL A 29 -0.04 -13.68 -13.04
C VAL A 29 -1.43 -14.34 -13.04
N SER A 30 -2.43 -13.71 -12.42
CA SER A 30 -3.80 -14.26 -12.42
C SER A 30 -4.45 -14.27 -13.82
N TRP A 31 -4.13 -13.32 -14.69
CA TRP A 31 -4.55 -13.38 -16.10
C TRP A 31 -3.78 -14.43 -16.89
N LEU A 32 -2.46 -14.45 -16.77
CA LEU A 32 -1.59 -15.34 -17.54
C LEU A 32 -1.76 -16.83 -17.16
N SER A 33 -2.06 -17.12 -15.90
CA SER A 33 -2.28 -18.50 -15.41
C SER A 33 -3.65 -19.06 -15.73
N GLY A 34 -4.58 -18.25 -16.24
CA GLY A 34 -5.98 -18.66 -16.41
C GLY A 34 -6.71 -18.93 -15.08
N ALA A 35 -6.13 -18.57 -13.94
CA ALA A 35 -6.78 -18.68 -12.63
C ALA A 35 -7.85 -17.59 -12.49
N HIS A 36 -9.10 -17.92 -12.83
CA HIS A 36 -10.23 -16.97 -12.78
C HIS A 36 -10.74 -16.71 -11.37
N ALA A 37 -10.43 -17.61 -10.44
CA ALA A 37 -10.84 -17.55 -9.03
C ALA A 37 -9.75 -16.94 -8.14
N LEU A 38 -9.29 -15.71 -8.47
CA LEU A 38 -8.40 -14.99 -7.57
C LEU A 38 -9.16 -14.64 -6.29
N ASN A 39 -8.74 -15.20 -5.16
CA ASN A 39 -9.32 -14.91 -3.85
C ASN A 39 -8.20 -14.51 -2.88
N LEU A 40 -8.05 -13.20 -2.69
CA LEU A 40 -7.23 -12.65 -1.63
C LEU A 40 -8.14 -12.33 -0.45
N LEU A 41 -8.02 -13.12 0.62
CA LEU A 41 -8.75 -12.89 1.88
C LEU A 41 -8.54 -11.48 2.47
N LEU A 42 -7.48 -10.76 2.06
CA LEU A 42 -7.21 -9.39 2.48
C LEU A 42 -8.25 -8.38 1.96
N LEU A 43 -8.84 -8.63 0.80
CA LEU A 43 -9.70 -7.65 0.13
C LEU A 43 -11.13 -8.19 0.08
N PRO A 44 -12.15 -7.31 0.20
CA PRO A 44 -13.55 -7.75 0.22
C PRO A 44 -14.04 -8.25 -1.16
N TRP A 45 -13.24 -8.03 -2.21
CA TRP A 45 -13.57 -8.40 -3.58
C TRP A 45 -12.93 -9.74 -3.96
N GLN A 46 -13.54 -10.47 -4.89
CA GLN A 46 -13.05 -11.75 -5.39
C GLN A 46 -13.11 -11.79 -6.93
N GLY A 47 -12.41 -12.75 -7.53
CA GLY A 47 -12.47 -13.07 -8.95
C GLY A 47 -12.07 -11.90 -9.86
N ALA A 48 -12.92 -11.56 -10.83
CA ALA A 48 -12.65 -10.49 -11.80
C ALA A 48 -12.52 -9.10 -11.15
N ALA A 49 -13.38 -8.76 -10.19
CA ALA A 49 -13.35 -7.46 -9.52
C ALA A 49 -12.04 -7.24 -8.76
N LEU A 50 -11.55 -8.28 -8.07
CA LEU A 50 -10.28 -8.23 -7.35
C LEU A 50 -9.09 -8.02 -8.30
N ARG A 51 -9.06 -8.73 -9.43
CA ARG A 51 -8.00 -8.58 -10.44
C ARG A 51 -7.92 -7.16 -10.98
N TRP A 52 -9.07 -6.59 -11.38
CA TRP A 52 -9.12 -5.22 -11.88
C TRP A 52 -8.76 -4.21 -10.80
N ALA A 53 -9.23 -4.40 -9.57
CA ALA A 53 -8.86 -3.55 -8.44
C ALA A 53 -7.35 -3.56 -8.23
N LEU A 54 -6.71 -4.73 -8.17
CA LEU A 54 -5.25 -4.83 -8.02
C LEU A 54 -4.48 -4.14 -9.15
N LEU A 55 -4.96 -4.27 -10.39
CA LEU A 55 -4.31 -3.66 -11.54
C LEU A 55 -4.43 -2.13 -11.51
N VAL A 56 -5.64 -1.61 -11.30
CA VAL A 56 -5.91 -0.17 -11.23
C VAL A 56 -5.19 0.45 -10.03
N PHE A 57 -5.28 -0.17 -8.85
CA PHE A 57 -4.61 0.32 -7.65
C PHE A 57 -3.09 0.20 -7.72
N GLY A 58 -2.55 -0.87 -8.31
CA GLY A 58 -1.11 -1.01 -8.54
C GLY A 58 -0.57 0.10 -9.46
N LEU A 59 -1.27 0.39 -10.57
CA LEU A 59 -0.89 1.50 -11.45
C LEU A 59 -1.03 2.85 -10.75
N ALA A 60 -2.14 3.08 -10.04
CA ALA A 60 -2.38 4.32 -9.31
C ALA A 60 -1.29 4.54 -8.25
N GLY A 61 -0.89 3.50 -7.50
CA GLY A 61 0.17 3.58 -6.51
C GLY A 61 1.51 4.00 -7.10
N LEU A 62 1.90 3.44 -8.26
CA LEU A 62 3.11 3.85 -8.96
C LEU A 62 3.05 5.30 -9.42
N VAL A 63 1.92 5.72 -10.01
CA VAL A 63 1.72 7.11 -10.46
C VAL A 63 1.79 8.07 -9.27
N ILE A 64 1.18 7.72 -8.14
CA ILE A 64 1.18 8.54 -6.93
C ILE A 64 2.59 8.66 -6.34
N VAL A 65 3.37 7.56 -6.31
CA VAL A 65 4.78 7.61 -5.87
C VAL A 65 5.61 8.48 -6.82
N TRP A 66 5.44 8.32 -8.13
CA TRP A 66 6.12 9.16 -9.13
C TRP A 66 5.79 10.65 -8.96
N LEU A 67 4.52 10.98 -8.70
CA LEU A 67 4.11 12.37 -8.45
C LEU A 67 4.65 12.89 -7.12
N ALA A 68 4.80 12.03 -6.10
CA ALA A 68 5.40 12.38 -4.82
C ALA A 68 6.89 12.74 -4.94
N THR A 69 7.64 12.13 -5.86
CA THR A 69 9.05 12.50 -6.09
C THR A 69 9.18 13.92 -6.67
N ARG A 70 8.19 14.39 -7.43
CA ARG A 70 8.12 15.75 -8.00
C ARG A 70 7.65 16.83 -7.03
N GLN A 71 7.42 16.47 -5.77
CA GLN A 71 6.94 17.34 -4.70
C GLN A 71 5.58 18.04 -4.94
N THR A 72 4.81 17.61 -5.93
CA THR A 72 3.61 18.34 -6.36
C THR A 72 2.35 17.91 -5.61
N LEU A 73 2.27 16.64 -5.16
CA LEU A 73 1.02 16.05 -4.65
C LEU A 73 1.23 15.23 -3.36
N HIS A 74 1.85 15.83 -2.35
CA HIS A 74 2.09 15.18 -1.05
C HIS A 74 0.80 14.71 -0.34
N VAL A 75 -0.30 15.44 -0.52
CA VAL A 75 -1.61 15.07 0.03
C VAL A 75 -2.11 13.75 -0.56
N LEU A 76 -1.92 13.56 -1.86
CA LEU A 76 -2.35 12.35 -2.56
C LEU A 76 -1.54 11.13 -2.11
N PHE A 77 -0.23 11.31 -1.93
CA PHE A 77 0.64 10.26 -1.38
C PHE A 77 0.25 9.86 0.06
N LEU A 78 -0.13 10.83 0.88
CA LEU A 78 -0.61 10.57 2.23
C LEU A 78 -1.95 9.81 2.22
N ALA A 79 -2.90 10.24 1.38
CA ALA A 79 -4.18 9.57 1.22
C ALA A 79 -4.01 8.13 0.72
N TRP A 80 -3.09 7.92 -0.22
CA TRP A 80 -2.72 6.59 -0.71
C TRP A 80 -2.13 5.71 0.39
N SER A 81 -1.19 6.25 1.17
CA SER A 81 -0.58 5.53 2.30
C SER A 81 -1.63 5.10 3.33
N ALA A 82 -2.59 5.98 3.62
CA ALA A 82 -3.70 5.69 4.52
C ALA A 82 -4.61 4.60 3.95
N LEU A 83 -4.92 4.64 2.65
CA LEU A 83 -5.71 3.63 1.97
C LEU A 83 -5.04 2.25 2.05
N VAL A 84 -3.72 2.16 1.78
CA VAL A 84 -2.96 0.92 1.90
C VAL A 84 -3.00 0.40 3.33
N LEU A 85 -2.78 1.25 4.33
CA LEU A 85 -2.87 0.86 5.73
C LEU A 85 -4.28 0.35 6.10
N LEU A 86 -5.33 1.06 5.68
CA LEU A 86 -6.72 0.64 5.93
C LEU A 86 -7.04 -0.70 5.27
N ALA A 87 -6.54 -0.95 4.05
CA ALA A 87 -6.70 -2.22 3.37
C ALA A 87 -6.01 -3.36 4.13
N LEU A 88 -4.78 -3.14 4.61
CA LEU A 88 -4.05 -4.12 5.42
C LEU A 88 -4.74 -4.37 6.76
N VAL A 89 -5.12 -3.32 7.48
CA VAL A 89 -5.80 -3.43 8.77
C VAL A 89 -7.13 -4.16 8.61
N ARG A 90 -7.93 -3.79 7.61
CA ARG A 90 -9.18 -4.48 7.29
C ARG A 90 -8.93 -5.95 6.96
N GLY A 91 -7.99 -6.22 6.05
CA GLY A 91 -7.74 -7.56 5.53
C GLY A 91 -7.19 -8.52 6.59
N PHE A 92 -6.28 -8.05 7.45
CA PHE A 92 -5.66 -8.87 8.48
C PHE A 92 -6.48 -8.97 9.77
N PHE A 93 -7.11 -7.87 10.23
CA PHE A 93 -7.75 -7.83 11.56
C PHE A 93 -9.28 -7.87 11.53
N PHE A 94 -9.91 -7.28 10.51
CA PHE A 94 -11.38 -7.25 10.39
C PHE A 94 -11.95 -8.32 9.43
N GLY A 95 -11.09 -9.07 8.75
CA GLY A 95 -11.50 -10.20 7.93
C GLY A 95 -12.07 -11.32 8.80
N TRP A 96 -13.36 -11.63 8.62
CA TRP A 96 -14.19 -12.58 9.38
C TRP A 96 -13.63 -14.01 9.54
N VAL A 97 -12.51 -14.33 8.88
CA VAL A 97 -12.01 -15.71 8.68
C VAL A 97 -10.61 -15.94 9.29
N HIS A 98 -9.90 -14.90 9.75
CA HIS A 98 -8.48 -15.05 10.11
C HIS A 98 -8.23 -15.74 11.45
N TYR A 99 -9.13 -15.59 12.43
CA TYR A 99 -8.93 -16.18 13.77
C TYR A 99 -9.07 -17.71 13.83
N LEU A 100 -9.57 -18.37 12.78
CA LEU A 100 -9.85 -19.81 12.82
C LEU A 100 -8.95 -20.69 11.93
N ARG A 101 -8.37 -20.18 10.82
CA ARG A 101 -7.55 -20.97 9.87
C ARG A 101 -6.90 -20.17 8.73
N GLY A 102 -6.43 -18.95 9.00
CA GLY A 102 -5.76 -18.14 7.98
C GLY A 102 -4.42 -18.76 7.48
N PRO A 103 -4.07 -18.66 6.19
CA PRO A 103 -2.83 -19.22 5.63
C PRO A 103 -1.56 -18.41 5.97
N TYR A 104 -1.69 -17.26 6.66
CA TYR A 104 -0.59 -16.35 6.94
C TYR A 104 -0.27 -16.33 8.45
N PRO A 105 1.00 -16.38 8.85
CA PRO A 105 1.39 -16.19 10.24
C PRO A 105 1.05 -14.78 10.72
N ILE A 106 0.58 -14.65 11.97
CA ILE A 106 0.25 -13.35 12.57
C ILE A 106 1.44 -12.38 12.61
N SER A 107 2.67 -12.91 12.68
CA SER A 107 3.91 -12.11 12.63
C SER A 107 4.08 -11.37 11.30
N TRP A 108 3.69 -11.98 10.18
CA TRP A 108 3.72 -11.33 8.86
C TRP A 108 2.68 -10.22 8.76
N ALA A 109 1.47 -10.46 9.26
CA ALA A 109 0.40 -9.46 9.30
C ALA A 109 0.80 -8.23 10.12
N LEU A 110 1.35 -8.45 11.32
CA LEU A 110 1.86 -7.38 12.19
C LEU A 110 3.03 -6.65 11.53
N GLY A 111 4.00 -7.38 10.96
CA GLY A 111 5.16 -6.79 10.29
C GLY A 111 4.78 -5.89 9.11
N LEU A 112 3.89 -6.35 8.23
CA LEU A 112 3.40 -5.57 7.09
C LEU A 112 2.59 -4.35 7.52
N THR A 113 1.77 -4.49 8.56
CA THR A 113 0.96 -3.38 9.08
C THR A 113 1.84 -2.32 9.75
N LEU A 114 2.87 -2.75 10.52
CA LEU A 114 3.86 -1.85 11.09
C LEU A 114 4.69 -1.16 10.01
N ALA A 115 5.12 -1.88 8.98
CA ALA A 115 5.81 -1.30 7.82
C ALA A 115 4.95 -0.22 7.13
N ALA A 116 3.66 -0.50 6.93
CA ALA A 116 2.72 0.48 6.38
C ALA A 116 2.50 1.69 7.30
N LEU A 117 2.46 1.49 8.62
CA LEU A 117 2.40 2.59 9.59
C LEU A 117 3.63 3.49 9.51
N VAL A 118 4.82 2.91 9.40
CA VAL A 118 6.08 3.66 9.25
C VAL A 118 6.08 4.42 7.92
N ALA A 119 5.61 3.82 6.84
CA ALA A 119 5.48 4.47 5.54
C ALA A 119 4.47 5.64 5.58
N LEU A 120 3.34 5.47 6.28
CA LEU A 120 2.37 6.54 6.50
C LEU A 120 2.98 7.68 7.33
N ALA A 121 3.73 7.37 8.38
CA ALA A 121 4.42 8.36 9.21
C ALA A 121 5.46 9.16 8.39
N GLY A 122 6.19 8.51 7.49
CA GLY A 122 7.11 9.18 6.57
C GLY A 122 6.39 10.11 5.58
N GLY A 123 5.25 9.69 5.04
CA GLY A 123 4.38 10.55 4.21
C GLY A 123 3.80 11.74 4.99
N TRP A 124 3.39 11.54 6.24
CA TRP A 124 2.88 12.60 7.12
C TRP A 124 3.95 13.64 7.45
N LEU A 125 5.18 13.21 7.73
CA LEU A 125 6.31 14.11 8.01
C LEU A 125 6.61 15.00 6.80
N GLN A 126 6.53 14.42 5.59
CA GLN A 126 6.68 15.18 4.34
C GLN A 126 5.55 16.20 4.14
N TYR A 127 4.31 15.82 4.41
CA TYR A 127 3.16 16.74 4.38
C TYR A 127 3.32 17.94 5.32
N ARG A 128 3.75 17.70 6.58
CA ARG A 128 3.98 18.78 7.55
C ARG A 128 5.08 19.73 7.12
N GLN A 129 6.11 19.25 6.43
CA GLN A 129 7.21 20.08 5.95
C GLN A 129 6.78 20.99 4.80
N SER A 130 5.97 20.50 3.86
CA SER A 130 5.46 21.32 2.77
C SER A 130 4.54 22.44 3.25
N ARG A 131 3.82 22.23 4.35
CA ARG A 131 3.04 23.28 5.02
C ARG A 131 3.90 24.36 5.71
N ARG A 132 5.18 24.11 6.00
CA ARG A 132 6.08 25.08 6.67
C ARG A 132 6.84 25.99 5.71
N VAL A 133 6.96 25.62 4.44
CA VAL A 133 7.69 26.40 3.42
C VAL A 133 6.76 27.34 2.64
N GLY A 134 5.44 27.23 2.83
CA GLY A 134 4.45 28.15 2.28
C GLY A 134 4.06 29.25 3.26
N TYR A 135 5.00 30.14 3.61
CA TYR A 135 4.78 31.51 4.11
C TYR A 135 6.02 32.34 3.79
#